data_AF-A0A1H8IVK6-F1
#
_entry.id   AF-A0A1H8IVK6-F1
#
_cell.length_a   1.000
_cell.length_b   1.000
_cell.length_c   1.000
_cell.angle_alpha   90.00
_cell.angle_beta   90.00
_cell.angle_gamma   90.00
#
_symmetry.space_group_name_H-M   'P 1'
#
loop_
_entity.id
_entity.type
_entity.pdbx_description
1 polymer ?
#
loop_
_entity_poly.entity_id
_entity_poly.type
_entity_poly.pdbx_seq_one_letter_code
_entity_poly.pdbx_strand_id
1 'polypeptide(L)'
;MAGLGRLEEANALIRLRDRLGSLGVNAELRDNNSALMAHRPGPGLPVWVFVGYGGAYYSWQQAERRHLVDDVEGAARVLAEYVAK
;
A
#
# COMPACT_ATOMS: atom_id res chain seq x y z
N MET A 1 -7.40 -8.90 19.93
CA MET A 1 -7.38 -8.42 18.53
C MET A 1 -6.41 -9.31 17.79
N ALA A 2 -6.90 -10.34 17.11
CA ALA A 2 -6.03 -11.20 16.31
C ALA A 2 -5.59 -10.37 15.10
N GLY A 3 -4.28 -10.17 14.94
CA GLY A 3 -3.79 -9.52 13.74
C GLY A 3 -4.08 -10.38 12.51
N LEU A 4 -4.23 -9.75 11.34
CA LEU A 4 -4.35 -10.48 10.07
C LEU A 4 -3.21 -11.51 9.97
N GLY A 5 -3.53 -12.72 9.52
CA GLY A 5 -2.48 -13.68 9.21
C GLY A 5 -1.62 -13.16 8.05
N ARG A 6 -0.35 -13.60 7.94
CA ARG A 6 0.56 -13.19 6.85
C ARG A 6 -0.06 -13.28 5.44
N LEU A 7 -0.95 -14.25 5.23
CA LEU A 7 -1.69 -14.41 3.98
C LEU A 7 -2.72 -13.29 3.75
N GLU A 8 -3.43 -12.88 4.79
CA GLU A 8 -4.41 -11.80 4.71
C GLU A 8 -3.74 -10.43 4.53
N GLU A 9 -2.59 -10.19 5.17
CA GLU A 9 -1.77 -9.00 4.93
C GLU A 9 -1.29 -8.93 3.47
N ALA A 10 -0.83 -10.06 2.93
CA ALA A 10 -0.46 -10.15 1.52
C ALA A 10 -1.66 -9.89 0.59
N ASN A 11 -2.83 -10.46 0.90
CA ASN A 11 -4.06 -10.23 0.13
C ASN A 11 -4.49 -8.75 0.18
N ALA A 12 -4.33 -8.08 1.32
CA ALA A 12 -4.59 -6.65 1.44
C ALA A 12 -3.66 -5.84 0.52
N LEU A 13 -2.36 -6.17 0.46
CA LEU A 13 -1.43 -5.49 -0.45
C LEU A 13 -1.73 -5.79 -1.92
N ILE A 14 -2.17 -7.01 -2.27
CA ILE A 14 -2.61 -7.36 -3.63
C ILE A 14 -3.81 -6.49 -4.04
N ARG A 15 -4.84 -6.37 -3.20
CA ARG A 15 -6.01 -5.52 -3.47
C ARG A 15 -5.62 -4.06 -3.68
N LEU A 16 -4.72 -3.55 -2.83
CA LEU A 16 -4.22 -2.19 -2.96
C LEU A 16 -3.46 -1.98 -4.28
N ARG A 17 -2.59 -2.92 -4.67
CA ARG A 17 -1.87 -2.90 -5.96
C ARG A 17 -2.84 -2.79 -7.13
N ASP A 18 -3.82 -3.69 -7.18
CA ASP A 18 -4.77 -3.76 -8.29
C ASP A 18 -5.60 -2.46 -8.39
N ARG A 19 -5.94 -1.87 -7.24
CA ARG A 19 -6.63 -0.59 -7.21
C ARG A 19 -5.76 0.57 -7.68
N LEU A 20 -4.50 0.61 -7.28
CA LEU A 20 -3.54 1.62 -7.76
C LEU A 20 -3.32 1.51 -9.27
N GLY A 21 -3.21 0.29 -9.80
CA GLY A 21 -3.13 0.05 -11.24
C GLY A 21 -4.34 0.59 -11.99
N SER A 22 -5.54 0.45 -11.42
CA SER A 22 -6.78 1.04 -11.97
C SER A 22 -6.77 2.57 -11.97
N LEU A 23 -5.96 3.22 -11.13
CA LEU A 23 -5.75 4.66 -11.08
C LEU A 23 -4.55 5.12 -11.95
N GLY A 24 -3.91 4.20 -12.67
CA GLY A 24 -2.72 4.49 -13.49
C GLY A 24 -1.41 4.58 -12.70
N VAL A 25 -1.40 4.20 -11.43
CA VAL A 25 -0.19 4.16 -10.61
C VAL A 25 0.48 2.81 -10.78
N ASN A 26 1.74 2.80 -11.22
CA ASN A 26 2.53 1.58 -11.27
C ASN A 26 2.91 1.15 -9.85
N ALA A 27 2.43 -0.01 -9.43
CA ALA A 27 2.70 -0.57 -8.11
C ALA A 27 3.08 -2.05 -8.22
N GLU A 28 4.11 -2.45 -7.48
CA GLU A 28 4.69 -3.79 -7.53
C GLU A 28 4.76 -4.40 -6.13
N LEU A 29 4.43 -5.69 -6.01
CA LEU A 29 4.62 -6.41 -4.75
C LEU A 29 6.07 -6.90 -4.64
N ARG A 30 6.61 -6.83 -3.43
CA ARG A 30 7.98 -7.21 -3.07
C ARG A 30 7.97 -8.06 -1.81
N ASP A 31 9.12 -8.68 -1.52
CA ASP A 31 9.35 -9.46 -0.30
C ASP A 31 8.26 -10.50 -0.02
N ASN A 32 7.97 -11.36 -1.00
CA ASN A 32 6.92 -12.38 -0.91
C ASN A 32 5.54 -11.81 -0.55
N ASN A 33 5.17 -10.70 -1.21
CA ASN A 33 3.92 -9.96 -1.01
C ASN A 33 3.76 -9.33 0.39
N SER A 34 4.84 -9.14 1.14
CA SER A 34 4.81 -8.44 2.44
C SER A 34 5.03 -6.92 2.31
N ALA A 35 5.43 -6.46 1.13
CA ALA A 35 5.63 -5.05 0.83
C ALA A 35 5.07 -4.70 -0.55
N LEU A 36 4.57 -3.48 -0.68
CA LEU A 36 4.13 -2.90 -1.94
C LEU A 36 4.95 -1.67 -2.25
N MET A 37 5.54 -1.63 -3.43
CA MET A 37 6.35 -0.53 -3.92
C MET A 37 5.55 0.23 -4.97
N ALA A 38 5.15 1.47 -4.66
CA ALA A 38 4.44 2.36 -5.57
C ALA A 38 5.42 3.32 -6.24
N HIS A 39 5.49 3.29 -7.57
CA HIS A 39 6.35 4.17 -8.35
C HIS A 39 5.75 5.57 -8.48
N ARG A 40 6.63 6.57 -8.48
CA ARG A 40 6.27 7.94 -8.85
C ARG A 40 6.39 8.11 -10.37
N PRO A 41 5.50 8.90 -11.00
CA PRO A 41 5.60 9.18 -12.44
C PRO A 41 6.79 10.09 -12.81
N GLY A 42 7.33 10.84 -11.85
CA GLY A 42 8.49 11.72 -12.03
C GLY A 42 9.77 11.20 -11.35
N PRO A 43 10.89 11.96 -11.42
CA PRO A 43 12.12 11.62 -10.71
C PRO A 43 11.86 11.61 -9.19
N GLY A 44 12.08 10.46 -8.57
CA GLY A 44 11.86 10.28 -7.14
C GLY A 44 12.02 8.84 -6.71
N LEU A 45 12.23 8.63 -5.41
CA LEU A 45 12.26 7.28 -4.86
C LEU A 45 10.84 6.70 -4.80
N PRO A 46 10.68 5.40 -5.11
CA PRO A 46 9.39 4.74 -4.96
C PRO A 46 8.96 4.72 -3.49
N VAL A 47 7.66 4.68 -3.27
CA VAL A 47 7.05 4.67 -1.93
C VAL A 47 6.82 3.24 -1.51
N TRP A 48 7.39 2.88 -0.37
CA TRP A 48 7.19 1.57 0.25
C TRP A 48 5.98 1.61 1.17
N VAL A 49 5.05 0.68 0.93
CA VAL A 49 3.81 0.50 1.67
C VAL A 49 3.82 -0.90 2.30
N PHE A 50 3.48 -0.94 3.59
CA PHE A 50 3.41 -2.16 4.37
C PHE A 50 2.07 -2.25 5.08
N VAL A 51 1.57 -3.45 5.27
CA VAL A 51 0.46 -3.70 6.19
C VAL A 51 1.06 -3.91 7.59
N GLY A 52 0.62 -3.12 8.56
CA GLY A 52 1.16 -3.14 9.92
C GLY A 52 0.05 -3.08 10.97
N TYR A 53 0.47 -2.98 12.24
CA TYR A 53 -0.44 -2.90 13.40
C TYR A 53 -1.39 -4.10 13.49
N GLY A 54 -0.85 -5.31 13.26
CA GLY A 54 -1.65 -6.52 13.20
C GLY A 54 -2.63 -6.54 12.03
N GLY A 55 -2.25 -6.02 10.88
CA GLY A 55 -3.11 -6.06 9.70
C GLY A 55 -4.13 -4.93 9.54
N ALA A 56 -4.24 -4.02 10.49
CA ALA A 56 -5.32 -3.03 10.48
C ALA A 56 -5.05 -1.84 9.53
N TYR A 57 -3.78 -1.54 9.23
CA TYR A 57 -3.41 -0.35 8.49
C TYR A 57 -2.39 -0.61 7.39
N TYR A 58 -2.61 -0.02 6.22
CA TYR A 58 -1.56 0.32 5.28
C TYR A 58 -0.74 1.46 5.86
N SER A 59 0.58 1.40 5.73
CA SER A 59 1.49 2.41 6.24
C SER A 59 2.65 2.64 5.29
N TRP A 60 3.07 3.90 5.15
CA TRP A 60 4.22 4.30 4.33
C TRP A 60 4.91 5.51 4.95
N GLN A 61 6.05 5.92 4.38
CA GLN A 61 6.88 7.01 4.92
C GLN A 61 7.19 6.78 6.42
N GLN A 62 7.90 5.69 6.74
CA GLN A 62 8.23 5.32 8.14
C GLN A 62 7.00 5.27 9.08
N ALA A 63 5.84 4.88 8.55
CA ALA A 63 4.56 4.84 9.26
C ALA A 63 4.07 6.21 9.78
N GLU A 64 4.57 7.33 9.27
CA GLU A 64 3.99 8.66 9.48
C GLU A 64 2.63 8.81 8.78
N ARG A 65 2.46 8.09 7.65
CA ARG A 65 1.20 8.03 6.90
C ARG A 65 0.59 6.65 7.05
N ARG A 66 -0.73 6.63 7.30
CA ARG A 66 -1.49 5.40 7.52
C ARG A 66 -2.89 5.52 6.94
N HIS A 67 -3.43 4.39 6.51
CA HIS A 67 -4.81 4.25 6.08
C HIS A 67 -5.35 2.88 6.50
N LEU A 68 -6.64 2.79 6.84
CA LEU A 68 -7.27 1.52 7.20
C LEU A 68 -7.22 0.53 6.03
N VAL A 69 -6.96 -0.74 6.33
CA VAL A 69 -6.95 -1.82 5.32
C VAL A 69 -8.35 -2.08 4.74
N ASP A 70 -9.39 -1.86 5.53
CA ASP A 70 -10.78 -2.03 5.09
C ASP A 70 -11.21 -0.98 4.05
N ASP A 71 -10.53 0.16 3.96
CA ASP A 71 -10.78 1.20 2.96
C ASP A 71 -9.66 1.27 1.92
N VAL A 72 -9.62 0.24 1.07
CA VAL A 72 -8.66 0.11 -0.04
C VAL A 72 -8.81 1.24 -1.07
N GLU A 73 -10.05 1.67 -1.32
CA GLU A 73 -10.36 2.77 -2.24
C GLU A 73 -9.77 4.09 -1.76
N GLY A 74 -10.01 4.44 -0.49
CA GLY A 74 -9.42 5.61 0.15
C GLY A 74 -7.90 5.53 0.21
N ALA A 75 -7.35 4.37 0.60
CA ALA A 75 -5.91 4.15 0.66
C ALA A 75 -5.24 4.35 -0.71
N ALA A 76 -5.83 3.81 -1.77
CA ALA A 76 -5.29 3.94 -3.13
C ALA A 76 -5.33 5.39 -3.63
N ARG A 77 -6.42 6.13 -3.34
CA ARG A 77 -6.52 7.56 -3.71
C ARG A 77 -5.48 8.40 -2.99
N VAL A 78 -5.39 8.28 -1.68
CA VAL A 78 -4.43 9.04 -0.87
C VAL A 78 -2.99 8.73 -1.30
N LEU A 79 -2.69 7.45 -1.58
CA LEU A 79 -1.37 7.06 -2.06
C LEU A 79 -1.10 7.57 -3.48
N ALA A 80 -2.07 7.50 -4.39
CA ALA A 80 -1.95 8.03 -5.75
C ALA A 80 -1.66 9.54 -5.74
N GLU A 81 -2.38 10.30 -4.91
CA GLU A 81 -2.13 11.73 -4.70
C GLU A 81 -0.75 11.98 -4.06
N TYR A 82 -0.29 11.09 -3.19
CA TYR A 82 1.02 11.21 -2.55
C TYR A 82 2.17 10.95 -3.52
N VAL A 83 2.07 9.95 -4.41
CA VAL A 83 3.12 9.62 -5.39
C VAL A 83 3.12 10.56 -6.59
N ALA A 84 2.01 11.24 -6.87
CA ALA A 84 1.90 12.26 -7.92
C ALA A 84 2.54 13.61 -7.54
N LYS A 85 2.86 13.81 -6.25
CA LYS A 85 3.60 14.97 -5.74
C LYS A 85 5.11 14.74 -5.81
#